data_AF-A0A6P6U7V0-F1
#
_entry.id   AF-A0A6P6U7V0-F1
#
_cell.length_a   1.000
_cell.length_b   1.000
_cell.length_c   1.000
_cell.angle_alpha   90.00
_cell.angle_beta   90.00
_cell.angle_gamma   90.00
#
_symmetry.space_group_name_H-M   'P 1'
#
loop_
_entity.id
_entity.type
_entity.pdbx_description
1 polymer ?
#
loop_
_entity_poly.entity_id
_entity_poly.type
_entity_poly.pdbx_seq_one_letter_code
_entity_poly.pdbx_strand_id
1 'polypeptide(L)'
;MTKTKSSIIARNLAFVSAIVAAIVMATGSEKIETDDYVFIAKFDNWNSFKYFFAANVFGGLYNLLVLLLPSGSLLWRPVLGLDMVVNVILSTSLSAAFRTVKAGNSHTNWSPVCIYVPNFCGKVFGALIMGSIGCTVNFLLLCYSLHVIVNPLLLLPE
;
A
#
# COMPACT_ATOMS: atom_id res chain seq x y z
N MET A 1 20.46 15.91 2.75
CA MET A 1 19.93 15.34 1.50
C MET A 1 19.08 16.42 0.84
N THR A 2 19.39 16.82 -0.40
CA THR A 2 18.56 17.76 -1.16
C THR A 2 17.41 16.99 -1.81
N LYS A 3 16.20 17.56 -1.84
CA LYS A 3 15.09 16.95 -2.59
C LYS A 3 15.43 16.98 -4.08
N THR A 4 15.80 15.85 -4.65
CA THR A 4 15.92 15.71 -6.11
C THR A 4 14.54 15.75 -6.75
N LYS A 5 14.44 16.34 -7.95
CA LYS A 5 13.19 16.38 -8.73
C LYS A 5 12.55 14.98 -8.87
N SER A 6 13.38 13.96 -9.08
CA SER A 6 12.95 12.55 -9.15
C SER A 6 12.28 12.06 -7.86
N SER A 7 12.84 12.38 -6.68
CA SER A 7 12.25 11.98 -5.39
C SER A 7 10.88 12.62 -5.15
N ILE A 8 10.68 13.87 -5.59
CA ILE A 8 9.41 14.57 -5.47
C ILE A 8 8.35 13.91 -6.36
N ILE A 9 8.70 13.60 -7.60
CA ILE A 9 7.81 12.94 -8.56
C ILE A 9 7.40 11.56 -8.05
N ALA A 10 8.37 10.77 -7.59
CA ALA A 10 8.12 9.43 -7.06
C ALA A 10 7.22 9.46 -5.81
N ARG A 11 7.44 10.39 -4.87
CA ARG A 11 6.58 10.52 -3.68
C ARG A 11 5.15 10.97 -4.02
N ASN A 12 4.98 11.85 -5.00
CA ASN A 12 3.64 12.22 -5.48
C ASN A 12 2.94 11.03 -6.14
N LEU A 13 3.65 10.25 -6.95
CA LEU A 13 3.10 9.05 -7.58
C LEU A 13 2.70 7.99 -6.54
N ALA A 14 3.55 7.78 -5.52
CA ALA A 14 3.25 6.89 -4.40
C ALA A 14 2.05 7.37 -3.58
N PHE A 15 1.91 8.68 -3.36
CA PHE A 15 0.75 9.26 -2.70
C PHE A 15 -0.54 9.03 -3.50
N VAL A 16 -0.56 9.40 -4.78
CA VAL A 16 -1.75 9.28 -5.64
C VAL A 16 -2.17 7.81 -5.76
N SER A 17 -1.24 6.90 -6.01
CA SER A 17 -1.54 5.46 -6.10
C SER A 17 -2.10 4.88 -4.80
N ALA A 18 -1.55 5.26 -3.64
CA ALA A 18 -2.06 4.81 -2.34
C ALA A 18 -3.49 5.34 -2.05
N ILE A 19 -3.76 6.60 -2.38
CA ILE A 19 -5.10 7.19 -2.21
C ILE A 19 -6.10 6.55 -3.17
N VAL A 20 -5.73 6.33 -4.44
CA VAL A 20 -6.58 5.64 -5.41
C VAL A 20 -6.88 4.22 -4.93
N ALA A 21 -5.89 3.47 -4.46
CA ALA A 21 -6.08 2.14 -3.90
C ALA A 21 -7.05 2.15 -2.71
N ALA A 22 -6.90 3.11 -1.78
CA ALA A 22 -7.77 3.26 -0.63
C ALA A 22 -9.23 3.62 -1.02
N ILE A 23 -9.41 4.54 -1.98
CA ILE A 23 -10.74 4.94 -2.47
C ILE A 23 -11.44 3.78 -3.18
N VAL A 24 -10.74 3.09 -4.09
CA VAL A 24 -11.30 1.93 -4.81
C VAL A 24 -11.68 0.82 -3.82
N MET A 25 -10.87 0.62 -2.77
CA MET A 25 -11.18 -0.34 -1.70
C MET A 25 -12.40 0.08 -0.87
N ALA A 26 -12.51 1.35 -0.49
CA ALA A 26 -13.61 1.88 0.32
C ALA A 26 -14.95 1.92 -0.45
N THR A 27 -14.89 2.21 -1.75
CA THR A 27 -16.07 2.24 -2.65
C THR A 27 -16.46 0.85 -3.17
N GLY A 28 -15.63 -0.16 -2.91
CA GLY A 28 -15.96 -1.56 -3.07
C GLY A 28 -17.03 -1.97 -2.05
N SER A 29 -18.29 -1.95 -2.47
CA SER A 29 -19.37 -2.63 -1.76
C SER A 29 -20.27 -3.31 -2.77
N GLU A 30 -20.73 -4.51 -2.44
CA GLU A 30 -21.70 -5.27 -3.21
C GLU A 30 -22.74 -5.84 -2.23
N LYS A 31 -24.02 -5.66 -2.56
CA LYS A 31 -25.13 -6.21 -1.80
C LYS A 31 -25.60 -7.46 -2.56
N ILE A 32 -25.66 -8.60 -1.88
CA ILE A 32 -26.32 -9.80 -2.38
C ILE A 32 -27.63 -9.93 -1.61
N GLU A 33 -28.74 -9.87 -2.34
CA GLU A 33 -30.07 -10.16 -1.81
C GLU A 33 -30.41 -11.60 -2.21
N THR A 34 -30.53 -12.49 -1.24
CA THR A 34 -31.14 -13.82 -1.40
C THR A 34 -32.44 -13.83 -0.59
N ASP A 35 -33.45 -14.58 -1.05
CA ASP A 35 -34.84 -14.59 -0.53
C ASP A 35 -34.98 -14.72 1.01
N ASP A 36 -33.96 -15.24 1.71
CA ASP A 36 -33.97 -15.39 3.18
C ASP A 36 -32.95 -14.48 3.92
N TYR A 37 -32.01 -13.81 3.23
CA TYR A 37 -30.96 -13.00 3.86
C TYR A 37 -30.30 -11.97 2.91
N VAL A 38 -30.09 -10.75 3.40
CA VAL A 38 -29.33 -9.69 2.72
C VAL A 38 -27.88 -9.70 3.23
N PHE A 39 -26.93 -10.18 2.41
CA PHE A 39 -25.51 -10.13 2.74
C PHE A 39 -24.84 -8.95 2.04
N ILE A 40 -24.31 -8.00 2.82
CA ILE A 40 -23.58 -6.86 2.28
C ILE A 40 -22.08 -7.15 2.39
N ALA A 41 -21.44 -7.46 1.26
CA ALA A 41 -20.00 -7.56 1.16
C ALA A 41 -19.39 -6.14 1.22
N LYS A 42 -18.83 -5.80 2.39
CA LYS A 42 -18.06 -4.58 2.63
C LYS A 42 -16.61 -4.93 2.95
N PHE A 43 -15.69 -4.04 2.62
CA PHE A 43 -14.28 -4.17 3.02
C PHE A 43 -14.11 -4.33 4.55
N ASP A 44 -15.04 -3.80 5.35
CA ASP A 44 -15.01 -3.87 6.81
C ASP A 44 -15.26 -5.29 7.37
N ASN A 45 -15.80 -6.20 6.56
CA ASN A 45 -16.07 -7.58 6.99
C ASN A 45 -14.77 -8.42 7.04
N TRP A 46 -13.68 -7.97 6.41
CA TRP A 46 -12.43 -8.71 6.34
C TRP A 46 -11.27 -7.89 6.91
N ASN A 47 -10.67 -8.41 7.99
CA ASN A 47 -9.54 -7.77 8.67
C ASN A 47 -8.36 -7.47 7.72
N SER A 48 -8.12 -8.33 6.72
CA SER A 48 -7.06 -8.12 5.74
C SER A 48 -7.30 -6.89 4.85
N PHE A 49 -8.54 -6.66 4.41
CA PHE A 49 -8.88 -5.50 3.58
C PHE A 49 -8.88 -4.21 4.39
N LYS A 50 -9.32 -4.26 5.66
CA LYS A 50 -9.15 -3.14 6.60
C LYS A 50 -7.68 -2.78 6.80
N TYR A 51 -6.83 -3.78 6.98
CA TYR A 51 -5.39 -3.57 7.14
C TYR A 51 -4.77 -2.95 5.88
N PHE A 52 -5.11 -3.47 4.69
CA PHE A 52 -4.67 -2.88 3.42
C PHE A 52 -5.14 -1.44 3.22
N PHE A 53 -6.41 -1.15 3.51
CA PHE A 53 -6.95 0.20 3.46
C PHE A 53 -6.19 1.15 4.40
N ALA A 54 -6.06 0.76 5.68
CA ALA A 54 -5.36 1.57 6.66
C ALA A 54 -3.89 1.80 6.26
N ALA A 55 -3.18 0.76 5.82
CA ALA A 55 -1.80 0.84 5.38
C ALA A 55 -1.61 1.83 4.22
N ASN A 56 -2.51 1.84 3.23
CA ASN A 56 -2.44 2.79 2.12
C ASN A 56 -2.77 4.23 2.56
N VAL A 57 -3.72 4.43 3.48
CA VAL A 57 -4.01 5.75 4.05
C VAL A 57 -2.80 6.29 4.83
N PHE A 58 -2.20 5.47 5.69
CA PHE A 58 -0.98 5.83 6.43
C PHE A 58 0.20 6.11 5.49
N GLY A 59 0.42 5.25 4.50
CA GLY A 59 1.49 5.42 3.50
C GLY A 59 1.30 6.67 2.65
N GLY A 60 0.06 7.01 2.28
CA GLY A 60 -0.27 8.24 1.59
C GLY A 60 -0.01 9.47 2.45
N LEU A 61 -0.55 9.51 3.67
CA LEU A 61 -0.35 10.63 4.60
C LEU A 61 1.12 10.87 4.90
N TYR A 62 1.88 9.79 5.10
CA TYR A 62 3.32 9.85 5.29
C TYR A 62 4.05 10.46 4.09
N ASN A 63 3.74 10.01 2.86
CA ASN A 63 4.36 10.57 1.66
C ASN A 63 4.04 12.07 1.49
N LEU A 64 2.82 12.49 1.81
CA LEU A 64 2.41 13.89 1.82
C LEU A 64 3.18 14.70 2.88
N LEU A 65 3.31 14.16 4.10
CA LEU A 65 4.06 14.80 5.18
C LEU A 65 5.53 15.00 4.79
N VAL A 66 6.15 13.99 4.18
CA VAL A 66 7.55 14.09 3.71
C VAL A 66 7.69 15.09 2.54
N LEU A 67 6.67 15.22 1.69
CA LEU A 67 6.62 16.26 0.65
C LEU A 67 6.62 17.68 1.24
N LEU A 68 6.03 17.89 2.41
CA LEU A 68 6.01 19.19 3.10
C LEU A 68 7.30 19.51 3.87
N LEU A 69 8.14 18.52 4.16
CA LEU A 69 9.39 18.74 4.91
C LEU A 69 10.41 19.61 4.13
N PRO A 70 11.09 20.58 4.78
CA PRO A 70 12.12 21.39 4.13
C PRO A 70 13.34 20.55 3.65
N SER A 71 13.87 20.91 2.49
CA SER A 71 15.13 20.34 1.99
C SER A 71 16.30 20.74 2.91
N GLY A 72 17.16 19.79 3.28
CA GLY A 72 18.38 20.09 4.07
C GLY A 72 18.27 20.00 5.59
N SER A 73 17.10 19.66 6.14
CA SER A 73 16.97 19.42 7.59
C SER A 73 17.69 18.14 8.05
N LEU A 74 18.19 18.11 9.29
CA LEU A 74 18.72 16.91 9.95
C LEU A 74 17.69 15.76 10.03
N LEU A 75 16.40 16.10 9.87
CA LEU A 75 15.26 15.17 9.82
C LEU A 75 15.30 14.17 8.65
N TRP A 76 16.19 14.32 7.67
CA TRP A 76 16.30 13.36 6.56
C TRP A 76 16.83 11.98 6.96
N ARG A 77 17.57 11.87 8.08
CA ARG A 77 18.05 10.59 8.61
C ARG A 77 16.90 9.70 9.14
N PRO A 78 16.00 10.19 10.03
CA PRO A 78 14.87 9.39 10.49
C PRO A 78 13.83 9.11 9.38
N VAL A 79 13.72 9.96 8.36
CA VAL A 79 12.87 9.70 7.19
C VAL A 79 13.23 8.39 6.49
N LEU A 80 14.52 8.04 6.39
CA LEU A 80 14.93 6.75 5.81
C LEU A 80 14.40 5.55 6.61
N GLY A 81 14.49 5.62 7.95
CA GLY A 81 13.95 4.58 8.83
C GLY A 81 12.43 4.46 8.72
N LEU A 82 11.73 5.59 8.65
CA LEU A 82 10.29 5.62 8.44
C LEU A 82 9.90 5.10 7.04
N ASP A 83 10.66 5.43 5.99
CA ASP A 83 10.44 4.90 4.63
C ASP A 83 10.55 3.36 4.62
N MET A 84 11.47 2.79 5.40
CA MET A 84 11.57 1.33 5.55
C MET A 84 10.35 0.74 6.25
N VAL A 85 9.93 1.33 7.39
CA VAL A 85 8.75 0.87 8.14
C VAL A 85 7.49 0.93 7.28
N VAL A 86 7.29 2.03 6.54
CA VAL A 86 6.13 2.20 5.65
C VAL A 86 6.15 1.16 4.52
N ASN A 87 7.31 0.88 3.93
CA ASN A 87 7.45 -0.17 2.91
C ASN A 87 7.06 -1.55 3.44
N VAL A 88 7.50 -1.90 4.66
CA VAL A 88 7.15 -3.17 5.30
C VAL A 88 5.65 -3.26 5.56
N ILE A 89 5.04 -2.20 6.10
CA ILE A 89 3.59 -2.14 6.35
C ILE A 89 2.81 -2.31 5.03
N LEU A 90 3.18 -1.59 3.97
CA LEU A 90 2.52 -1.71 2.66
C LEU A 90 2.66 -3.12 2.08
N SER A 91 3.87 -3.69 2.09
CA SER A 91 4.16 -5.01 1.52
C SER A 91 3.43 -6.15 2.26
N THR A 92 3.41 -6.09 3.59
CA THR A 92 2.71 -7.09 4.42
C THR A 92 1.20 -6.98 4.23
N SER A 93 0.66 -5.76 4.16
CA SER A 93 -0.78 -5.55 3.93
C SER A 93 -1.24 -6.03 2.55
N LEU A 94 -0.43 -5.80 1.51
CA LEU A 94 -0.68 -6.28 0.16
C LEU A 94 -0.70 -7.81 0.13
N SER A 95 0.27 -8.45 0.78
CA SER A 95 0.36 -9.91 0.86
C SER A 95 -0.84 -10.52 1.60
N ALA A 96 -1.28 -9.90 2.70
CA ALA A 96 -2.46 -10.35 3.46
C ALA A 96 -3.75 -10.23 2.63
N ALA A 97 -3.93 -9.11 1.92
CA ALA A 97 -5.09 -8.90 1.05
C ALA A 97 -5.08 -9.86 -0.15
N PHE A 98 -3.93 -10.07 -0.81
CA PHE A 98 -3.78 -11.06 -1.87
C PHE A 98 -4.10 -12.47 -1.40
N ARG A 99 -3.63 -12.85 -0.20
CA ARG A 99 -3.95 -14.16 0.38
C ARG A 99 -5.43 -14.31 0.62
N THR A 100 -6.12 -13.26 1.05
CA THR A 100 -7.58 -13.29 1.26
C THR A 100 -8.36 -13.45 -0.05
N VAL A 101 -7.86 -12.88 -1.14
CA VAL A 101 -8.46 -13.03 -2.47
C VAL A 101 -8.18 -14.41 -3.09
N LYS A 102 -6.95 -14.92 -2.95
CA LYS A 102 -6.47 -16.12 -3.66
C LYS A 102 -6.61 -17.41 -2.84
N ALA A 103 -6.33 -17.35 -1.54
CA ALA A 103 -6.37 -18.50 -0.64
C ALA A 103 -7.75 -18.59 -0.01
N GLY A 104 -8.73 -19.02 -0.82
CA GLY A 104 -9.87 -19.73 -0.27
C GLY A 104 -9.34 -20.95 0.50
N ASN A 105 -9.56 -21.01 1.80
CA ASN A 105 -8.92 -21.98 2.68
C ASN A 105 -9.74 -23.28 2.67
N SER A 106 -9.18 -24.34 2.08
CA SER A 106 -9.85 -25.65 1.93
C SER A 106 -10.11 -26.35 3.26
N HIS A 107 -9.30 -26.07 4.30
CA HIS A 107 -9.51 -26.61 5.64
C HIS A 107 -10.74 -26.04 6.38
N THR A 108 -11.26 -24.88 5.95
CA THR A 108 -12.43 -24.23 6.56
C THR A 108 -13.58 -24.02 5.58
N ASN A 109 -13.59 -24.76 4.45
CA ASN A 109 -14.57 -24.61 3.37
C ASN A 109 -14.76 -23.16 2.88
N TRP A 110 -13.71 -22.34 2.96
CA TRP A 110 -13.78 -20.94 2.56
C TRP A 110 -13.55 -20.85 1.05
N SER A 111 -14.64 -20.89 0.29
CA SER A 111 -14.62 -20.64 -1.16
C SER A 111 -14.14 -19.21 -1.43
N PRO A 112 -13.34 -18.95 -2.48
CA PRO A 112 -12.89 -17.59 -2.79
C PRO A 112 -14.11 -16.67 -2.89
N VAL A 113 -14.13 -15.63 -2.06
CA VAL A 113 -15.22 -14.64 -1.95
C VAL A 113 -15.66 -14.13 -3.33
N CYS A 114 -14.71 -14.08 -4.27
CA CYS A 114 -14.90 -13.69 -5.66
C CYS A 114 -15.85 -14.56 -6.50
N ILE A 115 -16.22 -15.77 -6.07
CA ILE A 115 -17.20 -16.61 -6.79
C ILE A 115 -18.62 -16.05 -6.61
N TYR A 116 -18.94 -15.51 -5.44
CA TYR A 116 -20.28 -15.02 -5.12
C TYR A 116 -20.46 -13.51 -5.39
N VAL A 117 -19.36 -12.74 -5.39
CA VAL A 117 -19.36 -11.28 -5.58
C VAL A 117 -18.32 -10.84 -6.63
N PRO A 118 -18.59 -11.07 -7.93
CA PRO A 118 -17.61 -10.81 -8.98
C PRO A 118 -17.33 -9.31 -9.16
N ASN A 119 -18.31 -8.43 -8.94
CA ASN A 119 -18.13 -6.98 -9.13
C ASN A 119 -17.28 -6.37 -8.00
N PHE A 120 -17.52 -6.78 -6.75
CA PHE A 120 -16.69 -6.43 -5.60
C PHE A 120 -15.26 -6.91 -5.82
N CYS A 121 -15.10 -8.15 -6.28
CA CYS A 121 -13.77 -8.72 -6.52
C CYS A 121 -13.01 -7.96 -7.62
N GLY A 122 -13.66 -7.54 -8.70
CA GLY A 122 -13.04 -6.67 -9.71
C GLY A 122 -12.51 -5.37 -9.12
N LYS A 123 -13.28 -4.72 -8.23
CA LYS A 123 -12.82 -3.52 -7.50
C LYS A 123 -11.66 -3.82 -6.55
N VAL A 124 -11.72 -4.93 -5.80
CA VAL A 124 -10.62 -5.35 -4.91
C VAL A 124 -9.34 -5.60 -5.69
N PHE A 125 -9.41 -6.31 -6.82
CA PHE A 125 -8.25 -6.51 -7.70
C PHE A 125 -7.70 -5.19 -8.24
N GLY A 126 -8.57 -4.27 -8.67
CA GLY A 126 -8.16 -2.92 -9.08
C GLY A 126 -7.42 -2.17 -7.97
N ALA A 127 -7.93 -2.23 -6.73
CA ALA A 127 -7.27 -1.64 -5.57
C ALA A 127 -5.90 -2.28 -5.28
N LEU A 128 -5.80 -3.62 -5.38
CA LEU A 128 -4.55 -4.35 -5.19
C LEU A 128 -3.49 -4.00 -6.24
N ILE A 129 -3.89 -3.84 -7.50
CA ILE A 129 -3.00 -3.42 -8.59
C ILE A 129 -2.48 -1.99 -8.34
N MET A 130 -3.36 -1.07 -7.94
CA MET A 130 -2.94 0.31 -7.63
C MET A 130 -2.02 0.35 -6.40
N GLY A 131 -2.33 -0.44 -5.37
CA GLY A 131 -1.48 -0.56 -4.17
C GLY A 131 -0.12 -1.18 -4.46
N SER A 132 -0.03 -2.14 -5.38
CA SER A 132 1.25 -2.76 -5.77
C SER A 132 2.15 -1.80 -6.54
N ILE A 133 1.58 -0.95 -7.40
CA ILE A 133 2.31 0.14 -8.06
C ILE A 133 2.88 1.10 -7.01
N GLY A 134 2.05 1.56 -6.07
CA GLY A 134 2.48 2.45 -4.99
C GLY A 134 3.58 1.84 -4.11
N CYS A 135 3.44 0.56 -3.76
CA CYS A 135 4.43 -0.19 -3.00
C CYS A 135 5.76 -0.29 -3.76
N THR A 136 5.71 -0.59 -5.06
CA THR A 136 6.92 -0.69 -5.90
C THR A 136 7.65 0.65 -6.00
N VAL A 137 6.92 1.75 -6.18
CA VAL A 137 7.51 3.10 -6.22
C VAL A 137 8.17 3.46 -4.89
N ASN A 138 7.49 3.20 -3.75
CA ASN A 138 8.07 3.42 -2.41
C ASN A 138 9.32 2.55 -2.17
N PHE A 139 9.34 1.33 -2.69
CA PHE A 139 10.48 0.43 -2.56
C PHE A 139 11.69 0.93 -3.38
N LEU A 140 11.47 1.33 -4.63
CA LEU A 140 12.52 1.92 -5.47
C LEU A 140 13.09 3.20 -4.85
N LEU A 141 12.24 4.01 -4.21
CA LEU A 141 12.67 5.22 -3.52
C LEU A 141 13.56 4.91 -2.30
N LEU A 142 13.22 3.86 -1.55
CA LEU A 142 14.04 3.37 -0.45
C LEU A 142 15.41 2.88 -0.96
N CYS A 143 15.44 2.07 -2.02
CA CYS A 143 16.67 1.58 -2.64
C CYS A 143 17.57 2.71 -3.14
N TYR A 144 17.00 3.71 -3.82
CA TYR A 144 17.74 4.89 -4.27
C TYR A 144 18.34 5.66 -3.09
N SER A 145 17.55 5.87 -2.02
CA SER A 145 18.01 6.59 -0.84
C SER A 145 19.13 5.85 -0.11
N LEU A 146 19.02 4.52 0.01
CA LEU A 146 20.07 3.66 0.55
C LEU A 146 21.34 3.73 -0.30
N HIS A 147 21.22 3.61 -1.63
CA HIS A 147 22.37 3.68 -2.53
C HIS A 147 23.14 5.00 -2.37
N VAL A 148 22.43 6.14 -2.31
CA VAL A 148 23.06 7.46 -2.13
C VAL A 148 23.80 7.59 -0.79
N ILE A 149 23.31 6.95 0.27
CA ILE A 149 23.92 7.00 1.61
C ILE A 149 25.08 6.01 1.75
N VAL A 150 24.94 4.82 1.18
CA VAL A 150 25.92 3.73 1.29
C VAL A 150 27.12 3.93 0.35
N ASN A 151 26.92 4.49 -0.85
CA ASN A 151 28.00 4.74 -1.81
C ASN A 151 29.18 5.56 -1.24
N PRO A 152 28.99 6.69 -0.54
CA PRO A 152 30.13 7.42 0.06
C PRO A 152 30.78 6.69 1.24
N LEU A 153 30.08 5.76 1.92
CA LEU A 153 30.67 4.95 3.00
C LEU A 153 31.59 3.86 2.45
N LEU A 154 31.27 3.28 1.28
CA LEU A 154 32.10 2.28 0.60
C LEU A 154 33.36 2.87 -0.07
N LEU A 155 33.39 4.18 -0.29
CA LEU A 155 34.50 4.88 -0.94
C LEU A 155 35.47 5.55 0.04
N LEU A 156 35.30 5.33 1.36
CA LEU A 156 36.31 5.74 2.35
C LEU A 156 37.53 4.82 2.20
N PRO A 157 38.71 5.35 1.81
CA PRO A 157 39.95 4.60 1.90
C PRO A 157 40.27 4.38 3.38
N GLU A 158 40.62 3.15 3.75
CA GLU A 158 41.21 2.85 5.07
C GLU A 158 42.55 3.57 5.26
#